data_AF-A0A1F9RBB9-F1
#
_entry.id   AF-A0A1F9RBB9-F1
#
_cell.length_a   1.000
_cell.length_b   1.000
_cell.length_c   1.000
_cell.angle_alpha   90.00
_cell.angle_beta   90.00
_cell.angle_gamma   90.00
#
_symmetry.space_group_name_H-M   'P 1'
#
loop_
_entity.id
_entity.type
_entity.pdbx_description
1 polymer ?
#
loop_
_entity_poly.entity_id
_entity_poly.type
_entity_poly.pdbx_seq_one_letter_code
_entity_poly.pdbx_strand_id
1 'polypeptide(L)'
;MKILMTAILLSGGFSTLAAGSFADLSSQAPASEIKLSAPVPAPAQDKAAQSWAEAAKTAFEREIEAGGLTNFADLKELPPGARARLETELATLPEGPGNTSEAFKLNVNGRTAFVVQSYVYDDTMRAWLFNAAGVLVARGEGSVDKPFAWLPL
;
A
#
# COMPACT_ATOMS: atom_id res chain seq x y z
N MET A 1 -28.62 29.30 28.80
CA MET A 1 -27.43 29.46 27.94
C MET A 1 -27.90 29.91 26.58
N LYS A 2 -27.46 31.09 26.12
CA LYS A 2 -27.78 31.71 24.83
C LYS A 2 -26.46 31.90 24.05
N ILE A 3 -26.59 32.01 22.72
CA ILE A 3 -25.65 32.54 21.70
C ILE A 3 -24.67 31.47 21.16
N LEU A 4 -24.42 31.25 19.86
CA LEU A 4 -24.99 31.67 18.57
C LEU A 4 -24.21 30.92 17.46
N MET A 5 -24.84 30.71 16.31
CA MET A 5 -24.29 30.13 15.07
C MET A 5 -23.14 30.93 14.45
N THR A 6 -22.25 30.28 13.69
CA THR A 6 -21.65 30.87 12.46
C THR A 6 -21.31 29.76 11.46
N ALA A 7 -21.87 29.90 10.27
CA ALA A 7 -21.64 29.07 9.08
C ALA A 7 -20.51 29.65 8.23
N ILE A 8 -19.82 28.81 7.47
CA ILE A 8 -19.05 29.23 6.29
C ILE A 8 -19.61 28.46 5.10
N LEU A 9 -20.26 29.21 4.20
CA LEU A 9 -20.60 28.77 2.86
C LEU A 9 -19.32 28.64 2.03
N LEU A 10 -19.19 27.53 1.30
CA LEU A 10 -18.41 27.54 0.05
C LEU A 10 -19.29 26.96 -1.06
N SER A 11 -19.81 27.88 -1.87
CA SER A 11 -20.49 27.67 -3.13
C SER A 11 -19.51 27.20 -4.20
N GLY A 12 -19.81 26.07 -4.85
CA GLY A 12 -19.15 25.63 -6.08
C GLY A 12 -20.16 24.83 -6.89
N GLY A 13 -20.81 25.52 -7.82
CA GLY A 13 -21.96 25.00 -8.55
C GLY A 13 -21.59 23.98 -9.63
N PHE A 14 -22.51 23.04 -9.83
CA PHE A 14 -22.81 22.48 -11.14
C PHE A 14 -24.33 22.41 -11.26
N SER A 15 -24.91 23.34 -12.00
CA SER A 15 -26.28 23.23 -12.49
C SER A 15 -26.26 22.48 -13.82
N THR A 16 -27.11 21.45 -13.94
CA THR A 16 -28.09 21.35 -15.03
C THR A 16 -29.25 20.49 -14.56
N LEU A 17 -30.39 21.15 -14.31
CA LEU A 17 -31.71 20.54 -14.23
C LEU A 17 -32.16 20.16 -15.65
N ALA A 18 -32.55 18.90 -15.84
CA ALA A 18 -33.51 18.55 -16.88
C ALA A 18 -34.76 18.01 -16.16
N ALA A 19 -35.78 18.86 -16.13
CA ALA A 19 -37.10 18.59 -15.58
C ALA A 19 -37.87 17.61 -16.49
N GLY A 20 -38.47 16.59 -15.87
CA GLY A 20 -39.49 15.73 -16.48
C GLY A 20 -40.63 15.57 -15.47
N SER A 21 -41.81 16.05 -15.86
CA SER A 21 -42.99 16.30 -15.04
C SER A 21 -43.64 15.01 -14.50
N PHE A 22 -43.98 14.99 -13.21
CA PHE A 22 -44.85 13.97 -12.59
C PHE A 22 -46.31 14.36 -12.83
N ALA A 23 -46.83 14.09 -14.01
CA ALA A 23 -48.26 14.09 -14.28
C ALA A 23 -48.53 13.36 -15.60
N ASP A 24 -48.57 12.04 -15.55
CA ASP A 24 -49.61 11.35 -16.31
C ASP A 24 -49.98 10.03 -15.64
N LEU A 25 -51.27 9.77 -15.72
CA LEU A 25 -52.06 8.92 -14.86
C LEU A 25 -51.90 7.44 -15.22
N SER A 26 -51.86 6.65 -14.15
CA SER A 26 -52.43 5.32 -14.05
C SER A 26 -53.30 4.87 -15.24
N SER A 27 -52.81 3.91 -16.01
CA SER A 27 -53.59 2.78 -16.54
C SER A 27 -52.66 1.78 -17.25
N GLN A 28 -52.97 0.50 -17.07
CA GLN A 28 -52.41 -0.70 -17.71
C GLN A 28 -51.09 -1.28 -17.14
N ALA A 29 -51.27 -2.17 -16.18
CA ALA A 29 -50.51 -3.44 -16.13
C ALA A 29 -50.91 -4.30 -17.36
N PRO A 30 -50.06 -5.22 -17.89
CA PRO A 30 -49.44 -6.29 -17.10
C PRO A 30 -48.02 -6.74 -17.49
N ALA A 31 -47.46 -7.56 -16.58
CA ALA A 31 -46.50 -8.64 -16.79
C ALA A 31 -45.13 -8.32 -17.43
N SER A 32 -44.07 -8.36 -16.62
CA SER A 32 -42.92 -9.26 -16.82
C SER A 32 -41.88 -9.08 -15.70
N GLU A 33 -41.56 -10.20 -15.05
CA GLU A 33 -40.31 -10.57 -14.37
C GLU A 33 -39.49 -9.46 -13.66
N ILE A 34 -39.44 -9.56 -12.33
CA ILE A 34 -38.43 -8.90 -11.49
C ILE A 34 -37.07 -9.50 -11.85
N LYS A 35 -36.36 -8.87 -12.79
CA LYS A 35 -34.95 -9.18 -13.06
C LYS A 35 -34.12 -8.45 -12.02
N LEU A 36 -33.71 -9.22 -11.01
CA LEU A 36 -32.79 -8.85 -9.94
C LEU A 36 -31.61 -8.02 -10.50
N SER A 37 -31.45 -6.81 -9.98
CA SER A 37 -30.40 -5.86 -10.35
C SER A 37 -29.04 -6.56 -10.39
N ALA A 38 -28.35 -6.42 -11.53
CA ALA A 38 -26.99 -6.90 -11.68
C ALA A 38 -26.08 -6.28 -10.59
N PRO A 39 -25.18 -7.07 -9.98
CA PRO A 39 -24.24 -6.52 -9.01
C PRO A 39 -23.34 -5.52 -9.72
N VAL A 40 -23.32 -4.29 -9.21
CA VAL A 40 -22.33 -3.27 -9.58
C VAL A 40 -20.94 -3.88 -9.36
N PRO A 41 -20.06 -3.92 -10.37
CA PRO A 41 -18.70 -4.42 -10.17
C PRO A 41 -18.03 -3.52 -9.13
N ALA A 42 -17.61 -4.11 -8.01
CA ALA A 42 -16.71 -3.45 -7.08
C ALA A 42 -15.45 -3.00 -7.83
N PRO A 43 -14.87 -1.83 -7.51
CA PRO A 43 -13.69 -1.33 -8.20
C PRO A 43 -12.56 -2.37 -8.10
N ALA A 44 -12.06 -2.81 -9.25
CA ALA A 44 -10.95 -3.74 -9.38
C ALA A 44 -9.63 -3.08 -8.95
N GLN A 45 -9.45 -2.80 -7.66
CA GLN A 45 -8.23 -2.21 -7.12
C GLN A 45 -7.14 -3.25 -6.75
N ASP A 46 -7.44 -4.55 -6.74
CA ASP A 46 -6.50 -5.52 -6.14
C ASP A 46 -5.59 -6.28 -7.11
N LYS A 47 -5.92 -6.36 -8.42
CA LYS A 47 -5.14 -7.22 -9.34
C LYS A 47 -3.79 -6.64 -9.80
N ALA A 48 -3.64 -5.31 -9.85
CA ALA A 48 -2.40 -4.67 -10.31
C ALA A 48 -1.34 -4.58 -9.21
N ALA A 49 -1.74 -4.41 -7.94
CA ALA A 49 -0.82 -4.43 -6.82
C ALA A 49 -0.25 -5.83 -6.56
N GLN A 50 -1.08 -6.86 -6.76
CA GLN A 50 -0.71 -8.26 -6.57
C GLN A 50 0.30 -8.77 -7.61
N SER A 51 0.42 -8.15 -8.80
CA SER A 51 1.48 -8.49 -9.76
C SER A 51 2.79 -7.71 -9.52
N TRP A 52 2.70 -6.48 -9.03
CA TRP A 52 3.89 -5.68 -8.74
C TRP A 52 4.58 -6.12 -7.45
N ALA A 53 3.82 -6.51 -6.41
CA ALA A 53 4.37 -7.06 -5.18
C ALA A 53 5.22 -8.31 -5.45
N GLU A 54 4.73 -9.24 -6.27
CA GLU A 54 5.49 -10.43 -6.67
C GLU A 54 6.76 -10.07 -7.45
N ALA A 55 6.68 -9.14 -8.40
CA ALA A 55 7.87 -8.67 -9.11
C ALA A 55 8.92 -8.05 -8.17
N ALA A 56 8.47 -7.31 -7.15
CA ALA A 56 9.35 -6.71 -6.16
C ALA A 56 10.01 -7.77 -5.25
N LYS A 57 9.25 -8.79 -4.84
CA LYS A 57 9.77 -9.95 -4.09
C LYS A 57 10.86 -10.67 -4.88
N THR A 58 10.59 -11.03 -6.14
CA THR A 58 11.56 -11.70 -7.00
C THR A 58 12.81 -10.85 -7.25
N ALA A 59 12.65 -9.53 -7.42
CA ALA A 59 13.79 -8.63 -7.56
C ALA A 59 14.65 -8.60 -6.28
N PHE A 60 14.04 -8.56 -5.10
CA PHE A 60 14.76 -8.62 -3.83
C PHE A 60 15.51 -9.94 -3.66
N GLU A 61 14.84 -11.07 -3.89
CA GLU A 61 15.45 -12.41 -3.80
C GLU A 61 16.67 -12.53 -4.71
N ARG A 62 16.58 -12.02 -5.94
CA ARG A 62 17.71 -11.98 -6.87
C ARG A 62 18.90 -11.19 -6.32
N GLU A 63 18.67 -10.05 -5.67
CA GLU A 63 19.77 -9.29 -5.07
C GLU A 63 20.37 -10.05 -3.87
N ILE A 64 19.56 -10.73 -3.07
CA ILE A 64 20.06 -11.59 -1.97
C ILE A 64 20.92 -12.74 -2.53
N GLU A 65 20.47 -13.42 -3.59
CA GLU A 65 21.25 -14.46 -4.28
C GLU A 65 22.55 -13.93 -4.89
N ALA A 66 22.56 -12.65 -5.32
CA ALA A 66 23.74 -11.98 -5.87
C ALA A 66 24.72 -11.46 -4.80
N GLY A 67 24.45 -11.66 -3.51
CA GLY A 67 25.32 -11.25 -2.41
C GLY A 67 24.78 -10.11 -1.53
N GLY A 68 23.52 -9.72 -1.72
CA GLY A 68 22.83 -8.73 -0.90
C GLY A 68 22.56 -7.39 -1.62
N LEU A 69 21.79 -6.54 -0.95
CA LEU A 69 21.49 -5.20 -1.44
C LEU A 69 22.71 -4.28 -1.25
N THR A 70 23.07 -3.54 -2.30
CA THR A 70 24.24 -2.64 -2.28
C THR A 70 23.91 -1.19 -2.61
N ASN A 71 22.72 -0.93 -3.17
CA ASN A 71 22.28 0.41 -3.55
C ASN A 71 21.53 1.07 -2.39
N PHE A 72 22.27 1.73 -1.50
CA PHE A 72 21.71 2.43 -0.35
C PHE A 72 20.74 3.56 -0.76
N ALA A 73 19.70 3.74 0.04
CA ALA A 73 18.75 4.84 -0.10
C ALA A 73 19.11 5.96 0.88
N ASP A 74 19.21 7.19 0.37
CA ASP A 74 19.35 8.35 1.25
C ASP A 74 18.05 8.61 2.03
N LEU A 75 18.16 9.02 3.29
CA LEU A 75 16.99 9.34 4.14
C LEU A 75 16.05 10.39 3.53
N LYS A 76 16.58 11.27 2.66
CA LYS A 76 15.81 12.31 1.96
C LYS A 76 15.01 11.76 0.78
N GLU A 77 15.42 10.62 0.23
CA GLU A 77 14.74 9.95 -0.88
C GLU A 77 13.66 8.98 -0.41
N LEU A 78 13.72 8.56 0.86
CA LEU A 78 12.78 7.59 1.42
C LEU A 78 11.35 8.16 1.44
N PRO A 79 10.37 7.41 0.89
CA PRO A 79 8.98 7.80 1.03
C PRO A 79 8.52 7.63 2.50
N PRO A 80 7.46 8.35 2.92
CA PRO A 80 7.08 8.44 4.34
C PRO A 80 6.93 7.09 5.05
N GLY A 81 6.32 6.09 4.40
CA GLY A 81 6.13 4.76 5.00
C GLY A 81 7.43 3.96 5.19
N ALA A 82 8.36 4.04 4.23
CA ALA A 82 9.68 3.39 4.35
C ALA A 82 10.52 4.06 5.44
N ARG A 83 10.50 5.40 5.48
CA ARG A 83 11.20 6.17 6.51
C ARG A 83 10.69 5.86 7.91
N ALA A 84 9.38 5.89 8.12
CA ALA A 84 8.79 5.58 9.41
C ALA A 84 9.13 4.15 9.86
N ARG A 85 9.17 3.19 8.93
CA ARG A 85 9.60 1.82 9.23
C ARG A 85 11.07 1.76 9.65
N LEU A 86 11.98 2.41 8.92
CA LEU A 86 13.40 2.46 9.27
C LEU A 86 13.60 3.06 10.67
N GLU A 87 12.93 4.18 10.97
CA GLU A 87 13.01 4.83 12.28
C GLU A 87 12.46 3.93 13.40
N THR A 88 11.37 3.20 13.13
CA THR A 88 10.81 2.22 14.08
C THR A 88 11.76 1.05 14.33
N GLU A 89 12.36 0.51 13.27
CA GLU A 89 13.31 -0.59 13.38
C GLU A 89 14.53 -0.15 14.20
N LEU A 90 15.14 0.98 13.86
CA LEU A 90 16.27 1.53 14.62
C LEU A 90 15.94 1.79 16.09
N ALA A 91 14.71 2.20 16.41
CA ALA A 91 14.28 2.42 17.80
C ALA A 91 13.97 1.12 18.57
N THR A 92 13.74 0.00 17.87
CA THR A 92 13.31 -1.28 18.47
C THR A 92 14.36 -2.39 18.35
N LEU A 93 15.47 -2.14 17.68
CA LEU A 93 16.61 -3.04 17.66
C LEU A 93 17.11 -3.28 19.09
N PRO A 94 17.39 -4.53 19.46
CA PRO A 94 17.96 -4.81 20.76
C PRO A 94 19.38 -4.25 20.88
N GLU A 95 19.81 -3.99 22.11
CA GLU A 95 21.20 -3.60 22.38
C GLU A 95 22.13 -4.80 22.19
N GLY A 96 23.29 -4.56 21.58
CA GLY A 96 24.32 -5.58 21.34
C GLY A 96 24.90 -5.52 19.93
N PRO A 97 26.01 -6.25 19.68
CA PRO A 97 26.62 -6.31 18.35
C PRO A 97 25.70 -7.02 17.35
N GLY A 98 25.91 -6.75 16.05
CA GLY A 98 25.19 -7.43 14.97
C GLY A 98 23.75 -6.96 14.73
N ASN A 99 23.35 -5.86 15.38
CA ASN A 99 22.03 -5.24 15.19
C ASN A 99 22.16 -4.03 14.27
N THR A 100 21.56 -4.11 13.08
CA THR A 100 21.56 -3.01 12.11
C THR A 100 20.20 -2.90 11.43
N SER A 101 19.86 -1.69 10.96
CA SER A 101 18.72 -1.48 10.08
C SER A 101 19.11 -0.44 9.05
N GLU A 102 18.93 -0.79 7.78
CA GLU A 102 19.38 0.00 6.65
C GLU A 102 18.29 0.06 5.58
N ALA A 103 18.38 1.08 4.73
CA ALA A 103 17.43 1.25 3.63
C ALA A 103 18.13 1.27 2.28
N PHE A 104 17.48 0.66 1.30
CA PHE A 104 18.03 0.43 -0.04
C PHE A 104 17.02 0.79 -1.12
N LYS A 105 17.53 1.13 -2.30
CA LYS A 105 16.78 1.27 -3.54
C LYS A 105 16.87 -0.05 -4.31
N LEU A 106 15.71 -0.53 -4.75
CA LEU A 106 15.60 -1.72 -5.59
C LEU A 106 14.91 -1.35 -6.90
N ASN A 107 15.49 -1.74 -8.04
CA ASN A 107 14.85 -1.55 -9.33
C ASN A 107 13.95 -2.75 -9.67
N VAL A 108 12.66 -2.48 -9.85
CA VAL A 108 11.63 -3.47 -10.15
C VAL A 108 10.92 -3.07 -11.44
N ASN A 109 11.24 -3.76 -12.54
CA ASN A 109 10.65 -3.53 -13.87
C ASN A 109 10.66 -2.04 -14.29
N GLY A 110 11.78 -1.34 -14.05
CA GLY A 110 11.94 0.06 -14.40
C GLY A 110 11.30 1.05 -13.41
N ARG A 111 10.81 0.57 -12.26
CA ARG A 111 10.29 1.41 -11.16
C ARG A 111 11.14 1.23 -9.91
N THR A 112 11.28 2.29 -9.13
CA THR A 112 11.97 2.22 -7.84
C THR A 112 11.05 1.65 -6.77
N ALA A 113 11.55 0.63 -6.08
CA ALA A 113 11.08 0.17 -4.79
C ALA A 113 12.09 0.56 -3.72
N PHE A 114 11.63 0.67 -2.48
CA PHE A 114 12.47 0.92 -1.32
C PHE A 114 12.41 -0.29 -0.40
N VAL A 115 13.56 -0.73 0.09
CA VAL A 115 13.67 -1.85 1.02
C VAL A 115 14.19 -1.31 2.33
N VAL A 116 13.54 -1.65 3.43
CA VAL A 116 14.14 -1.56 4.77
C VAL A 116 14.55 -2.96 5.16
N GLN A 117 15.81 -3.17 5.48
CA GLN A 117 16.37 -4.45 5.88
C GLN A 117 17.00 -4.30 7.26
N SER A 118 16.64 -5.19 8.19
CA SER A 118 17.20 -5.22 9.53
C SER A 118 17.86 -6.56 9.81
N TYR A 119 19.04 -6.53 10.40
CA TYR A 119 19.69 -7.69 11.00
C TYR A 119 19.59 -7.59 12.52
N VAL A 120 19.23 -8.70 13.16
CA VAL A 120 19.10 -8.82 14.61
C VAL A 120 20.05 -9.92 15.08
N TYR A 121 21.01 -9.54 15.92
CA TYR A 121 22.10 -10.38 16.43
C TYR A 121 22.87 -11.15 15.34
N ASP A 122 22.98 -10.61 14.13
CA ASP A 122 23.50 -11.29 12.92
C ASP A 122 22.78 -12.59 12.50
N ASP A 123 21.83 -13.07 13.31
CA ASP A 123 21.17 -14.37 13.13
C ASP A 123 19.83 -14.26 12.42
N THR A 124 19.16 -13.10 12.52
CA THR A 124 17.81 -12.90 11.98
C THR A 124 17.78 -11.71 11.04
N MET A 125 17.25 -11.90 9.83
CA MET A 125 17.02 -10.85 8.86
C MET A 125 15.52 -10.59 8.71
N ARG A 126 15.14 -9.32 8.72
CA ARG A 126 13.78 -8.86 8.40
C ARG A 126 13.84 -7.88 7.24
N ALA A 127 12.89 -7.97 6.32
CA ALA A 127 12.82 -7.09 5.16
C ALA A 127 11.40 -6.56 4.94
N TRP A 128 11.28 -5.29 4.60
CA TRP A 128 10.04 -4.62 4.23
C TRP A 128 10.22 -3.92 2.89
N LEU A 129 9.36 -4.23 1.93
CA LEU A 129 9.39 -3.65 0.59
C LEU A 129 8.27 -2.62 0.47
N PHE A 130 8.63 -1.43 0.00
CA PHE A 130 7.72 -0.32 -0.23
C PHE A 130 7.74 0.08 -1.69
N ASN A 131 6.60 0.47 -2.23
CA ASN A 131 6.55 1.14 -3.52
C ASN A 131 7.03 2.60 -3.41
N ALA A 132 7.16 3.29 -4.55
CA ALA A 132 7.60 4.69 -4.58
C ALA A 132 6.70 5.66 -3.80
N ALA A 133 5.44 5.30 -3.53
CA ALA A 133 4.53 6.08 -2.70
C ALA A 133 4.68 5.80 -1.20
N GLY A 134 5.55 4.86 -0.80
CA GLY A 134 5.73 4.45 0.59
C GLY A 134 4.68 3.47 1.11
N VAL A 135 3.91 2.84 0.22
CA VAL A 135 2.98 1.78 0.60
C VAL A 135 3.74 0.47 0.72
N LEU A 136 3.58 -0.23 1.85
CA LEU A 136 4.14 -1.56 2.07
C LEU A 136 3.50 -2.56 1.10
N VAL A 137 4.33 -3.29 0.36
CA VAL A 137 3.89 -4.28 -0.65
C VAL A 137 4.32 -5.71 -0.36
N ALA A 138 5.34 -5.90 0.48
CA ALA A 138 5.75 -7.21 0.96
C ALA A 138 6.55 -7.05 2.25
N ARG A 139 6.52 -8.08 3.09
CA ARG A 139 7.42 -8.22 4.23
C ARG A 139 7.87 -9.67 4.34
N GLY A 140 9.08 -9.89 4.79
CA GLY A 140 9.61 -11.22 5.00
C GLY A 140 10.59 -11.26 6.16
N GLU A 141 10.84 -12.46 6.64
CA GLU A 141 11.80 -12.73 7.70
C GLU A 141 12.51 -14.05 7.44
N GLY A 142 13.73 -14.16 7.94
CA GLY A 142 14.54 -15.36 7.90
C GLY A 142 15.56 -15.34 9.02
N SER A 143 16.15 -16.48 9.32
CA SER A 143 17.24 -16.60 10.26
C SER A 143 18.23 -17.67 9.84
N VAL A 144 19.30 -17.85 10.61
CA VAL A 144 20.25 -18.95 10.43
C VAL A 144 19.57 -20.33 10.49
N ASP A 145 18.48 -20.45 11.26
CA ASP A 145 17.74 -21.70 11.44
C ASP A 145 16.52 -21.81 10.51
N LYS A 146 16.08 -20.72 9.89
CA LYS A 146 14.86 -20.67 9.08
C LYS A 146 15.11 -19.93 7.77
N PRO A 147 14.88 -20.57 6.61
CA PRO A 147 15.05 -19.87 5.34
C PRO A 147 14.18 -18.62 5.29
N PHE A 148 14.67 -17.60 4.60
CA PHE A 148 13.88 -16.39 4.38
C PHE A 148 12.56 -16.73 3.69
N ALA A 149 11.47 -16.19 4.21
CA ALA A 149 10.14 -16.40 3.67
C ALA A 149 9.34 -15.10 3.68
N TRP A 150 8.54 -14.90 2.64
CA TRP A 150 7.54 -13.84 2.60
C TRP A 150 6.38 -14.16 3.52
N LEU A 151 5.99 -13.18 4.33
CA LEU A 151 4.86 -13.29 5.24
C LEU A 151 3.60 -12.66 4.63
N PRO A 152 2.40 -13.10 5.04
CA PRO A 152 1.17 -12.41 4.68
C PRO A 152 1.17 -10.97 5.24
N LEU A 153 0.60 -10.05 4.46
CA LEU A 153 0.39 -8.65 4.84
C LEU A 153 -0.90 -8.48 5.64
#